data_AF-A0A529Y4E0-F1
#
_entry.id   AF-A0A529Y4E0-F1
#
_cell.length_a   1.000
_cell.length_b   1.000
_cell.length_c   1.000
_cell.angle_alpha   90.00
_cell.angle_beta   90.00
_cell.angle_gamma   90.00
#
_symmetry.space_group_name_H-M   'P 1'
#
loop_
_entity.id
_entity.type
_entity.pdbx_description
1 polymer ?
#
loop_
_entity_poly.entity_id
_entity_poly.type
_entity_poly.pdbx_seq_one_letter_code
_entity_poly.pdbx_strand_id
1 'polypeptide(L)' 'FTTVSDVAETATFIAAFPTNALTGQSIVVSHGWFMQ' A
#
# COMPACT_ATOMS: atom_id res chain seq x y z
N PHE A 1 4.52 15.50 -0.31
CA PHE A 1 3.25 15.03 -0.90
C PHE A 1 3.44 13.59 -1.28
N THR A 2 2.38 12.78 -1.16
CA THR A 2 2.41 11.43 -1.74
C THR A 2 2.67 11.55 -3.23
N THR A 3 3.63 10.78 -3.73
CA THR A 3 3.99 10.71 -5.15
C THR A 3 3.42 9.44 -5.79
N VAL A 4 3.43 9.39 -7.12
CA VAL A 4 3.05 8.17 -7.85
C VAL A 4 4.02 7.02 -7.56
N SER A 5 5.29 7.34 -7.30
CA SER A 5 6.31 6.34 -6.94
C SER A 5 5.99 5.65 -5.61
N ASP A 6 5.55 6.40 -4.59
CA ASP A 6 5.17 5.83 -3.29
C ASP A 6 4.01 4.82 -3.42
N VAL A 7 3.03 5.14 -4.27
CA VAL A 7 1.89 4.26 -4.56
C VAL A 7 2.33 3.04 -5.38
N ALA A 8 3.18 3.24 -6.38
CA ALA A 8 3.66 2.16 -7.24
C ALA A 8 4.51 1.13 -6.49
N GLU A 9 5.38 1.57 -5.58
CA GLU A 9 6.16 0.67 -4.73
C GLU A 9 5.24 -0.16 -3.83
N THR A 10 4.26 0.47 -3.19
CA THR A 10 3.26 -0.21 -2.35
C THR A 10 2.46 -1.23 -3.17
N ALA A 11 1.99 -0.86 -4.36
CA ALA A 11 1.26 -1.77 -5.25
C ALA A 11 2.12 -2.95 -5.69
N THR A 12 3.40 -2.72 -6.00
CA THR A 12 4.35 -3.76 -6.38
C THR A 12 4.59 -4.74 -5.22
N PHE A 13 4.76 -4.22 -4.00
CA PHE A 13 4.89 -5.03 -2.80
C PHE A 13 3.67 -5.94 -2.59
N ILE A 14 2.46 -5.39 -2.70
CA ILE A 14 1.21 -6.18 -2.54
C ILE A 14 1.10 -7.23 -3.65
N ALA A 15 1.36 -6.85 -4.91
CA ALA A 15 1.25 -7.76 -6.06
C ALA A 15 2.24 -8.93 -6.00
N ALA A 16 3.42 -8.72 -5.41
CA ALA A 16 4.45 -9.74 -5.25
C ALA A 16 4.30 -10.58 -3.96
N PHE A 17 3.30 -10.29 -3.12
CA PHE A 17 3.15 -10.99 -1.85
C PHE A 17 2.84 -12.49 -2.08
N PRO A 18 3.54 -13.43 -1.43
CA PRO A 18 3.54 -14.85 -1.83
C PRO A 18 2.26 -15.61 -1.46
N THR A 19 1.32 -14.97 -0.75
CA THR A 19 0.07 -15.56 -0.30
C THR A 19 -1.05 -14.52 -0.33
N ASN A 20 -2.29 -14.96 -0.11
CA ASN A 20 -3.44 -14.07 0.01
C ASN A 20 -3.60 -13.46 1.42
N ALA A 21 -2.59 -13.50 2.29
CA ALA A 21 -2.73 -13.06 3.68
C ALA A 21 -3.16 -11.57 3.82
N LEU A 22 -2.86 -10.74 2.83
CA LEU A 22 -3.23 -9.31 2.81
C LEU A 22 -4.57 -9.04 2.10
N THR A 23 -5.31 -10.07 1.68
CA THR A 23 -6.58 -9.89 0.99
C THR A 23 -7.63 -9.20 1.87
N GLY A 24 -8.43 -8.32 1.26
CA GLY A 24 -9.47 -7.55 1.95
C GLY A 24 -8.96 -6.39 2.80
N GLN A 25 -7.65 -6.14 2.86
CA GLN A 25 -7.07 -5.01 3.58
C GLN A 25 -6.98 -3.76 2.70
N SER A 26 -7.09 -2.59 3.34
CA SER A 26 -6.80 -1.29 2.73
C SER A 26 -5.45 -0.78 3.24
N ILE A 27 -4.61 -0.23 2.35
CA ILE A 27 -3.31 0.35 2.71
C ILE A 27 -3.35 1.86 2.44
N VAL A 28 -3.07 2.66 3.47
CA VAL A 28 -3.11 4.13 3.42
C VAL A 28 -1.71 4.69 3.20
N VAL A 29 -1.46 5.29 2.03
CA VAL A 29 -0.17 5.91 1.66
C VAL A 29 -0.31 7.43 1.66
N SER A 30 -0.29 8.05 2.84
CA SER A 30 -0.75 9.43 3.01
C SER A 30 0.20 10.35 3.78
N HIS A 31 1.39 9.88 4.14
CA HIS A 31 2.29 10.57 5.07
C HIS A 31 1.61 10.97 6.39
N GLY A 32 0.76 10.10 6.93
CA GLY A 32 0.12 10.28 8.24
C GLY A 32 -1.25 10.97 8.20
N TRP A 33 -1.76 11.32 7.02
CA TRP A 33 -3.14 11.78 6.91
C TRP A 33 -4.11 10.59 6.99
N PHE A 34 -4.85 10.51 8.10
CA PHE A 34 -5.65 9.35 8.54
C PHE A 34 -4.80 8.12 8.87
N MET A 35 -4.89 7.67 10.12
CA MET A 35 -4.20 6.48 10.64
C MET A 35 -5.27 5.50 11.13
N GLN A 36 -5.19 4.24 10.68
CA GLN A 36 -6.08 3.13 11.05
C GLN A 36 -5.28 2.01 11.71
#